data_AF-A0AAU9D5C3-F1
#
_entry.id   AF-A0AAU9D5C3-F1
#
_cell.length_a   1.000
_cell.length_b   1.000
_cell.length_c   1.000
_cell.angle_alpha   90.00
_cell.angle_beta   90.00
_cell.angle_gamma   90.00
#
_symmetry.space_group_name_H-M   'P 1'
#
loop_
_entity.id
_entity.type
_entity.pdbx_description
1 polymer ?
#
loop_
_entity_poly.entity_id
_entity_poly.type
_entity_poly.pdbx_seq_one_letter_code
_entity_poly.pdbx_strand_id
1 'polypeptide(L)'
;MSLVNLLESAENLQDINLFRIYNLHKLSHDRKDKYALDINGRRSGYRLIIQPINIDGTKFINKGDNLIEFYREVEIIGVEEVSNHYE
;
A
#
# COMPACT_ATOMS: atom_id res chain seq x y z
N MET A 1 1.75 15.65 6.58
CA MET A 1 1.11 15.23 5.32
C MET A 1 0.29 13.98 5.63
N SER A 2 -0.97 13.91 5.19
CA SER A 2 -1.79 12.70 5.35
C SER A 2 -1.34 11.63 4.33
N LEU A 3 -1.67 10.35 4.58
CA LEU A 3 -1.34 9.26 3.67
C LEU A 3 -1.98 9.45 2.29
N VAL A 4 -3.22 9.95 2.23
CA VAL A 4 -3.93 10.22 0.96
C VAL A 4 -3.21 11.26 0.13
N ASN A 5 -2.80 12.39 0.73
CA ASN A 5 -2.08 13.42 -0.01
C ASN A 5 -0.73 12.91 -0.53
N LEU A 6 -0.07 12.03 0.24
CA LEU A 6 1.16 11.40 -0.22
C LEU A 6 0.90 10.50 -1.44
N LEU A 7 -0.15 9.68 -1.39
CA LEU A 7 -0.55 8.82 -2.51
C LEU A 7 -0.87 9.63 -3.78
N GLU A 8 -1.57 10.76 -3.65
CA GLU A 8 -1.90 11.65 -4.77
C GLU A 8 -0.68 12.37 -5.37
N SER A 9 0.37 12.60 -4.57
CA SER A 9 1.58 13.31 -5.01
C SER A 9 2.72 12.41 -5.45
N ALA A 10 2.69 11.12 -5.10
CA ALA A 10 3.77 10.18 -5.38
C ALA A 10 3.79 9.79 -6.85
N GLU A 11 4.98 9.69 -7.45
CA GLU A 11 5.11 9.20 -8.82
C GLU A 11 4.95 7.68 -8.86
N ASN A 12 5.32 7.00 -7.78
CA ASN A 12 5.21 5.56 -7.61
C ASN A 12 5.23 5.17 -6.11
N LEU A 13 4.94 3.90 -5.78
CA LEU A 13 4.99 3.47 -4.38
C LEU A 13 6.40 3.44 -3.78
N GLN A 14 7.48 3.51 -4.57
CA GLN A 14 8.82 3.63 -3.99
C GLN A 14 8.96 4.95 -3.23
N ASP A 15 8.37 6.05 -3.72
CA ASP A 15 8.34 7.32 -3.00
C ASP A 15 7.65 7.16 -1.65
N ILE A 16 6.57 6.38 -1.60
CA ILE A 16 5.83 6.10 -0.37
C ILE A 16 6.63 5.18 0.56
N ASN A 17 7.34 4.19 0.02
CA ASN A 17 8.17 3.25 0.76
C ASN A 17 9.33 3.94 1.51
N LEU A 18 9.79 5.11 1.03
CA LEU A 18 10.77 5.93 1.74
C LEU A 18 10.23 6.43 3.09
N PHE A 19 8.91 6.62 3.20
CA PHE A 19 8.24 6.99 4.45
C PHE A 19 7.90 5.76 5.27
N ARG A 20 8.91 5.25 5.98
CA ARG A 20 8.83 4.02 6.81
C ARG A 20 7.67 4.01 7.83
N ILE A 21 7.15 5.19 8.21
CA ILE A 21 5.98 5.32 9.09
C ILE A 21 4.71 4.67 8.52
N TYR A 22 4.57 4.61 7.19
CA TYR A 22 3.42 4.00 6.53
C TYR A 22 3.62 2.51 6.27
N ASN A 23 4.81 1.96 6.55
CA ASN A 23 5.06 0.52 6.54
C ASN A 23 4.48 -0.19 5.31
N LEU A 24 4.82 0.26 4.11
CA LEU A 24 4.36 -0.36 2.88
C LEU A 24 4.89 -1.81 2.81
N HIS A 25 3.98 -2.76 2.74
CA HIS A 25 4.34 -4.17 2.58
C HIS A 25 3.32 -4.92 1.75
N LYS A 26 3.81 -5.91 1.00
CA LYS A 26 2.99 -6.83 0.24
C LYS A 26 2.24 -7.76 1.19
N LEU A 27 0.98 -8.01 0.88
CA LEU A 27 0.19 -9.01 1.60
C LEU A 27 0.50 -10.41 1.09
N SER A 28 0.15 -11.43 1.87
CA SER A 28 0.46 -12.83 1.57
C SER A 28 -0.80 -13.63 1.22
N HIS A 29 -0.61 -14.90 0.84
CA HIS A 29 -1.67 -15.87 0.60
C HIS A 29 -2.68 -15.44 -0.48
N ASP A 30 -3.96 -15.39 -0.13
CA ASP A 30 -5.09 -15.00 -0.98
C ASP A 30 -5.05 -13.53 -1.42
N ARG A 31 -4.18 -12.74 -0.81
CA ARG A 31 -4.03 -11.29 -1.06
C ARG A 31 -2.66 -10.93 -1.61
N LYS A 32 -1.92 -11.89 -2.17
CA LYS A 32 -0.56 -11.69 -2.70
C LYS A 32 -0.39 -10.57 -3.74
N ASP A 33 -1.46 -10.11 -4.37
CA ASP A 33 -1.40 -9.02 -5.34
C ASP A 33 -1.70 -7.64 -4.73
N LYS A 34 -1.98 -7.59 -3.42
CA LYS A 34 -2.33 -6.37 -2.68
C LYS A 34 -1.21 -5.93 -1.74
N TYR A 35 -1.27 -4.67 -1.35
CA TYR A 35 -0.36 -4.05 -0.39
C TYR A 35 -1.14 -3.41 0.75
N ALA A 36 -0.47 -3.28 1.89
CA ALA A 36 -0.98 -2.56 3.04
C ALA A 36 -0.05 -1.42 3.43
N LEU A 37 -0.66 -0.32 3.87
CA LEU A 37 0.01 0.84 4.46
C LEU A 37 -0.65 1.19 5.80
N ASP A 38 0.15 1.42 6.84
CA ASP A 38 -0.35 1.85 8.15
C ASP A 38 -0.87 3.29 8.06
N ILE A 39 -2.13 3.52 8.47
CA ILE A 39 -2.75 4.85 8.53
C ILE A 39 -2.36 5.49 9.86
N ASN A 40 -1.78 6.69 9.84
CA ASN A 40 -1.28 7.35 11.07
C ASN A 40 -0.28 6.49 11.88
N GLY A 41 0.46 5.63 11.18
CA GLY A 41 1.45 4.73 11.75
C GLY A 41 0.85 3.53 12.49
N ARG A 42 1.71 2.55 12.80
CA ARG A 42 1.32 1.23 13.31
C ARG A 42 0.41 1.25 14.55
N ARG A 43 0.55 2.26 15.42
CA ARG A 43 -0.21 2.38 16.67
C ARG A 43 -1.70 2.66 16.47
N SER A 44 -2.12 3.15 15.30
CA SER A 44 -3.54 3.39 15.04
C SER A 44 -4.34 2.10 14.97
N GLY A 45 -3.69 0.98 14.63
CA GLY A 45 -4.38 -0.27 14.32
C GLY A 45 -5.16 -0.22 13.01
N TYR A 46 -4.94 0.76 12.13
CA TYR A 46 -5.62 0.85 10.83
C TYR A 46 -4.66 0.76 9.67
N ARG A 47 -5.05 0.00 8.65
CA ARG A 47 -4.28 -0.17 7.40
C ARG A 47 -5.13 0.19 6.19
N LEU A 48 -4.55 0.96 5.28
CA LEU A 48 -5.07 1.15 3.93
C LEU A 48 -4.61 -0.02 3.07
N ILE A 49 -5.55 -0.64 2.37
CA ILE A 49 -5.29 -1.72 1.44
C ILE A 49 -5.39 -1.18 0.02
N ILE A 50 -4.35 -1.40 -0.77
CA ILE A 50 -4.30 -0.99 -2.17
C ILE A 50 -4.01 -2.18 -3.09
N GLN A 51 -4.56 -2.10 -4.30
CA GLN A 51 -4.29 -3.02 -5.39
C GLN A 51 -3.64 -2.23 -6.53
N PRO A 52 -2.42 -2.60 -6.95
CA PRO A 52 -1.82 -2.01 -8.14
C PRO A 52 -2.60 -2.41 -9.38
N ILE A 53 -2.79 -1.46 -10.30
CA ILE A 53 -3.49 -1.66 -11.57
C ILE A 53 -2.63 -1.19 -12.74
N ASN A 54 -2.86 -1.78 -13.91
CA ASN A 54 -2.32 -1.31 -15.18
C ASN A 54 -3.05 -0.03 -15.61
N ILE A 55 -2.48 0.70 -16.57
CA ILE A 55 -3.11 1.89 -17.19
C ILE A 55 -4.50 1.62 -17.77
N ASP A 56 -4.77 0.38 -18.18
CA ASP A 56 -6.07 -0.02 -18.70
C ASP A 56 -7.09 -0.40 -17.59
N GLY A 57 -6.73 -0.19 -16.32
CA GLY A 57 -7.53 -0.52 -15.15
C GLY A 57 -7.52 -2.00 -14.76
N THR A 58 -6.79 -2.85 -15.47
CA THR A 58 -6.69 -4.28 -15.12
C THR A 58 -5.76 -4.51 -13.94
N LYS A 59 -5.98 -5.61 -13.19
CA LYS A 59 -5.14 -5.94 -12.03
C LYS A 59 -3.69 -6.17 -12.45
N PHE A 60 -2.78 -5.51 -11.75
CA PHE A 60 -1.36 -5.75 -11.90
C PHE A 60 -0.92 -6.86 -10.93
N ILE A 61 -0.16 -7.85 -11.42
CA ILE A 61 0.43 -8.93 -10.59
C ILE A 61 1.93 -8.67 -10.40
N ASN A 62 2.34 -8.29 -9.19
CA ASN A 62 3.76 -8.09 -8.87
C ASN A 62 4.48 -9.42 -8.64
N LYS A 63 5.11 -9.96 -9.70
CA LYS A 63 5.85 -11.23 -9.62
C LYS A 63 7.26 -11.10 -9.01
N GLY A 64 7.86 -9.92 -9.02
CA GLY A 64 9.26 -9.71 -8.67
C GLY A 64 9.53 -8.87 -7.43
N ASP A 65 8.47 -8.41 -6.74
CA ASP A 65 8.55 -7.46 -5.61
C ASP A 65 9.34 -6.19 -5.92
N ASN A 66 9.47 -5.85 -7.20
CA ASN A 66 10.09 -4.60 -7.64
C ASN A 66 9.09 -3.47 -7.37
N LEU A 67 9.44 -2.51 -6.53
CA LEU A 67 8.59 -1.35 -6.25
C LEU A 67 8.87 -0.16 -7.19
N ILE A 68 9.99 -0.20 -7.92
CA ILE A 68 10.49 0.89 -8.78
C ILE A 68 9.87 0.81 -10.19
N GLU A 69 9.66 -0.40 -10.72
CA GLU A 69 9.03 -0.60 -12.04
C GLU A 69 7.52 -0.31 -12.07
N PHE A 70 6.95 0.05 -10.92
CA PHE A 70 5.53 -0.01 -10.68
C PHE A 70 4.93 1.37 -10.40
N TYR A 71 3.61 1.43 -10.59
CA TYR A 71 2.69 2.36 -9.95
C TYR A 71 2.47 3.71 -10.64
N ARG A 72 1.93 3.68 -11.86
CA ARG A 72 1.16 4.85 -12.33
C ARG A 72 -0.21 4.94 -11.67
N GLU A 73 -0.80 3.81 -11.30
CA GLU A 73 -2.18 3.76 -10.77
C GLU A 73 -2.35 2.66 -9.71
N VAL A 74 -3.14 3.00 -8.68
CA VAL A 74 -3.54 2.09 -7.61
C VAL A 74 -5.04 2.24 -7.34
N GLU A 75 -5.69 1.12 -7.05
CA GLU A 75 -7.06 1.10 -6.56
C GLU A 75 -7.05 0.97 -5.03
N ILE A 76 -7.81 1.84 -4.35
CA ILE A 76 -8.05 1.69 -2.91
C ILE A 76 -9.12 0.62 -2.71
N ILE A 77 -8.73 -0.49 -2.07
CA ILE A 77 -9.63 -1.63 -1.82
C ILE A 77 -10.44 -1.43 -0.54
N GLY A 78 -9.86 -0.81 0.47
CA GLY A 78 -10.54 -0.56 1.74
C GLY A 78 -9.58 -0.24 2.89
N VAL A 79 -10.17 -0.05 4.06
CA VAL A 79 -9.45 0.15 5.33
C VAL A 79 -9.72 -1.04 6.23
N GLU A 80 -8.67 -1.58 6.85
CA GLU A 80 -8.75 -2.70 7.78
C GLU A 80 -8.29 -2.28 9.16
N GLU A 81 -9.09 -2.63 10.17
CA GLU A 81 -8.66 -2.59 11.56
C GLU A 81 -7.86 -3.87 11.86
N VAL A 82 -6.71 -3.71 12.49
CA VAL A 82 -5.83 -4.79 12.91
C VAL A 82 -5.65 -4.72 14.42
N SER A 83 -5.81 -5.86 15.08
CA SER A 83 -5.58 -5.98 16.51
C SER A 83 -4.15 -5.60 16.84
N ASN A 84 -3.99 -4.50 17.56
CA ASN A 84 -2.71 -4.11 18.13
C ASN A 84 -2.42 -5.01 19.34
N HIS A 85 -1.77 -6.16 19.12
CA HIS A 85 -1.13 -6.89 20.20
C HIS A 85 0.14 -6.14 20.62
N TYR A 86 -0.04 -5.12 21.45
CA TYR A 86 1.06 -4.55 22.24
C TYR A 86 0.88 -5.03 23.68
N GLU A 87 1.58 -6.12 24.01
CA GLU A 87 2.00 -6.38 25.39
C GLU A 87 3.17 -5.45 25.75
#